data_AF-A0A2N0NF68-F1
#
_entry.id   AF-A0A2N0NF68-F1
#
_cell.length_a   1.000
_cell.length_b   1.000
_cell.length_c   1.000
_cell.angle_alpha   90.00
_cell.angle_beta   90.00
_cell.angle_gamma   90.00
#
_symmetry.space_group_name_H-M   'P 1'
#
loop_
_entity.id
_entity.type
_entity.pdbx_description
1 polymer ?
#
loop_
_entity_poly.entity_id
_entity_poly.type
_entity_poly.pdbx_seq_one_letter_code
_entity_poly.pdbx_strand_id
1 'polypeptide(L)'
;ILLPYENWKPGGWTLGNEPVSLFSLLDHYDEAQLLDNADPDYFERFIIYIRDAPPAAGGCNGKLNDCLYECLKHIYGTFSKMPKTIKKPEYIKKALGLNRDTPVPVSYMDKVEQLAKSLAINIVGNST
;
A
#
# COMPACT_ATOMS: atom_id res chain seq x y z
N ILE A 1 6.33 12.46 -3.02
CA ILE A 1 5.85 13.83 -3.33
C ILE A 1 4.66 13.73 -4.28
N LEU A 2 3.61 14.56 -4.10
CA LEU A 2 2.56 14.79 -5.09
C LEU A 2 2.50 16.27 -5.46
N LEU A 3 2.32 16.57 -6.75
CA LEU A 3 2.28 17.92 -7.30
C LEU A 3 1.01 18.20 -8.13
N PRO A 4 -0.17 18.43 -7.52
CA PRO A 4 -1.31 18.91 -8.28
C PRO A 4 -1.20 20.40 -8.62
N TYR A 5 -1.70 20.76 -9.80
CA TYR A 5 -1.86 22.15 -10.23
C TYR A 5 -3.05 22.26 -11.19
N GLU A 6 -4.10 23.00 -10.82
CA GLU A 6 -5.30 23.18 -11.65
C GLU A 6 -5.82 21.83 -12.23
N ASN A 7 -5.79 21.69 -13.56
CA ASN A 7 -6.21 20.48 -14.29
C ASN A 7 -5.14 19.39 -14.36
N TRP A 8 -3.91 19.67 -13.93
CA TRP A 8 -2.82 18.70 -13.88
C TRP A 8 -2.86 17.90 -12.59
N LYS A 9 -2.77 16.58 -12.73
CA LYS A 9 -2.76 15.63 -11.64
C LYS A 9 -1.50 14.77 -11.69
N PRO A 10 -0.95 14.39 -10.54
CA PRO A 10 0.15 13.45 -10.49
C PRO A 10 -0.32 12.05 -10.89
N GLY A 11 0.44 11.38 -11.75
CA GLY A 11 0.23 9.96 -12.08
C GLY A 11 0.47 9.03 -10.89
N GLY A 12 1.21 9.49 -9.88
CA GLY A 12 1.47 8.76 -8.65
C GLY A 12 2.37 9.53 -7.68
N TRP A 13 2.69 8.90 -6.55
CA TRP A 13 3.70 9.40 -5.62
C TRP A 13 5.10 9.19 -6.21
N THR A 14 5.90 10.24 -6.27
CA THR A 14 7.30 10.16 -6.74
C THR A 14 8.30 10.34 -5.60
N LEU A 15 9.50 9.77 -5.74
CA LEU A 15 10.63 10.05 -4.85
C LEU A 15 11.23 11.43 -5.15
N GLY A 16 11.94 12.02 -4.19
CA GLY A 16 12.43 13.41 -4.30
C GLY A 16 13.46 13.66 -5.41
N ASN A 17 14.00 12.59 -6.01
CA ASN A 17 15.02 12.61 -7.05
C ASN A 17 14.53 12.00 -8.37
N GLU A 18 13.25 11.66 -8.48
CA GLU A 18 12.66 11.07 -9.67
C GLU A 18 11.83 12.11 -10.44
N PRO A 19 11.74 12.00 -11.79
CA PRO A 19 10.86 12.86 -12.56
C PRO A 19 9.41 12.68 -12.08
N VAL A 20 8.68 13.80 -11.99
CA VAL A 20 7.27 13.78 -11.60
C VAL A 20 6.43 13.48 -12.83
N SER A 21 5.71 12.37 -12.81
CA SER A 21 4.70 12.09 -13.84
C SER A 21 3.44 12.90 -13.55
N LEU A 22 3.07 13.76 -14.49
CA LEU A 22 1.84 14.54 -14.48
C LEU A 22 1.00 14.18 -15.71
N PHE A 23 -0.32 14.32 -15.58
CA PHE A 23 -1.26 14.23 -16.70
C PHE A 23 -2.30 15.34 -16.57
N SER A 24 -2.82 15.81 -17.70
CA SER A 24 -3.88 16.79 -17.72
C SER A 24 -5.25 16.10 -17.72
N LEU A 25 -6.17 16.60 -16.90
CA LEU A 25 -7.57 16.16 -16.92
C LEU A 25 -8.32 16.60 -18.19
N LEU A 26 -7.72 17.50 -18.98
CA LEU A 26 -8.26 17.95 -20.26
C LEU A 26 -7.82 17.04 -21.43
N ASP A 27 -6.90 16.10 -21.19
CA ASP A 27 -6.49 15.13 -22.20
C ASP A 27 -7.62 14.11 -22.37
N HIS A 28 -8.56 14.43 -23.26
CA HIS A 28 -9.65 13.53 -23.63
C HIS A 28 -9.09 12.47 -24.59
N TYR A 29 -9.46 11.20 -24.33
CA TYR A 29 -9.10 10.04 -25.17
C TYR A 29 -9.84 10.00 -26.52
N ASP A 30 -10.61 11.03 -26.81
CA ASP A 30 -11.35 11.17 -28.05
C ASP A 30 -10.30 11.56 -29.10
N GLU A 31 -10.15 10.77 -30.16
CA GLU A 31 -9.05 10.77 -31.17
C GLU A 31 -8.75 12.09 -31.92
N ALA A 32 -9.14 13.25 -31.39
CA ALA A 32 -8.63 14.55 -31.78
C ALA A 32 -7.12 14.60 -31.58
N GLN A 33 -6.42 15.06 -32.62
CA GLN A 33 -4.99 15.31 -32.55
C GLN A 33 -4.71 16.30 -31.40
N LEU A 34 -4.00 15.84 -30.38
CA LEU A 34 -3.40 16.72 -29.39
C LEU A 34 -2.50 17.70 -30.16
N LEU A 35 -2.69 19.00 -29.95
CA LEU A 35 -1.77 20.00 -30.50
C LEU A 35 -0.37 19.70 -29.94
N ASP A 36 0.65 19.63 -30.80
CA ASP A 36 2.04 19.27 -30.43
C ASP A 36 2.64 20.14 -29.30
N ASN A 37 2.00 21.27 -28.96
CA ASN A 37 2.42 22.22 -27.92
C ASN A 37 1.40 22.36 -26.77
N ALA A 38 0.62 21.31 -26.47
CA ALA A 38 -0.38 21.35 -25.40
C ALA A 38 0.25 21.33 -23.99
N ASP A 39 1.42 20.71 -23.85
CA ASP A 39 2.10 20.60 -22.57
C ASP A 39 2.89 21.88 -22.24
N PRO A 40 2.74 22.45 -21.03
CA PRO A 40 3.46 23.64 -20.63
C PRO A 40 4.93 23.33 -20.35
N ASP A 41 5.85 24.20 -20.81
CA ASP A 41 7.28 24.10 -20.53
C ASP A 41 7.63 24.31 -19.04
N TYR A 42 6.78 25.02 -18.30
CA TYR A 42 6.95 25.29 -16.86
C TYR A 42 5.61 25.55 -16.15
N PHE A 43 5.62 25.38 -14.83
CA PHE A 43 4.49 25.70 -13.95
C PHE A 43 4.88 26.84 -13.00
N GLU A 44 4.09 27.92 -12.97
CA GLU A 44 4.35 29.06 -12.07
C GLU A 44 4.05 28.76 -10.59
N ARG A 45 3.10 27.88 -10.35
CA ARG A 45 2.64 27.49 -9.01
C ARG A 45 2.39 26.00 -8.98
N PHE A 46 2.56 25.39 -7.83
CA PHE A 46 2.21 24.00 -7.58
C PHE A 46 1.95 23.83 -6.08
N ILE A 47 1.17 22.82 -5.73
CA ILE A 47 1.00 22.39 -4.33
C ILE A 47 1.88 21.16 -4.13
N ILE A 48 2.72 21.13 -3.11
CA ILE A 48 3.50 19.93 -2.77
C ILE A 48 2.85 19.22 -1.60
N TYR A 49 2.49 17.95 -1.78
CA TYR A 49 2.23 17.04 -0.66
C TYR A 49 3.44 16.14 -0.44
N ILE A 50 3.98 16.20 0.77
CA ILE A 50 5.05 15.32 1.24
C ILE A 50 4.45 14.44 2.31
N ARG A 51 4.72 13.13 2.22
CA ARG A 51 4.38 12.15 3.24
C ARG A 51 5.62 11.36 3.58
N ASP A 52 5.67 10.87 4.82
CA ASP A 52 6.66 9.88 5.18
C ASP A 52 6.47 8.61 4.35
N ALA A 53 7.60 7.93 4.09
CA ALA A 53 7.57 6.62 3.50
C ALA A 53 6.71 5.70 4.39
N PRO A 54 5.80 4.90 3.79
CA PRO A 54 5.04 3.95 4.57
C PRO A 54 6.00 3.01 5.33
N PRO A 55 5.66 2.61 6.56
CA PRO A 55 6.53 1.75 7.34
C PRO A 55 6.74 0.42 6.62
N ALA A 56 7.97 -0.11 6.67
CA ALA A 56 8.32 -1.39 6.06
C ALA A 56 7.72 -2.60 6.78
N ALA A 57 7.03 -2.38 7.91
CA ALA A 57 6.36 -3.41 8.69
C ALA A 57 5.02 -2.89 9.23
N GLY A 58 4.03 -3.78 9.28
CA GLY A 58 2.70 -3.51 9.80
C GLY A 58 2.48 -4.17 11.17
N GLY A 59 1.74 -3.49 12.04
CA GLY A 59 1.41 -4.01 13.36
C GLY A 59 0.50 -3.07 14.14
N CYS A 60 0.05 -3.51 15.31
CA CYS A 60 -0.72 -2.69 16.23
C CYS A 60 0.06 -2.45 17.53
N ASN A 61 -0.38 -1.45 18.30
CA ASN A 61 0.18 -1.12 19.62
C ASN A 61 -0.21 -2.13 20.73
N GLY A 62 -0.73 -3.31 20.35
CA GLY A 62 -1.06 -4.37 21.29
C GLY A 62 0.20 -5.14 21.72
N LYS A 63 0.24 -5.58 22.98
CA LYS A 63 1.38 -6.30 23.60
C LYS A 63 1.94 -7.47 22.77
N LEU A 64 1.07 -8.15 22.01
CA LEU A 64 1.45 -9.32 21.19
C LEU A 64 1.30 -9.08 19.68
N ASN A 65 0.99 -7.86 19.25
CA ASN A 65 0.91 -7.50 17.83
C ASN A 65 0.05 -8.45 16.97
N ASP A 66 -1.15 -8.73 17.48
CA ASP A 66 -2.09 -9.74 16.94
C ASP A 66 -3.06 -9.23 15.89
N CYS A 67 -2.98 -7.96 15.51
CA CYS A 67 -3.93 -7.36 14.57
C CYS A 67 -3.99 -8.12 13.23
N LEU A 68 -2.86 -8.63 12.71
CA LEU A 68 -2.86 -9.44 11.49
C LEU A 68 -3.67 -10.74 11.67
N TYR A 69 -3.51 -11.42 12.82
CA TYR A 69 -4.27 -12.62 13.11
C TYR A 69 -5.76 -12.33 13.24
N GLU A 70 -6.14 -11.25 13.93
CA GLU A 70 -7.54 -10.86 14.08
C GLU A 70 -8.16 -10.48 12.72
N CYS A 71 -7.42 -9.81 11.84
CA CYS A 71 -7.86 -9.56 10.46
C CYS A 71 -8.10 -10.88 9.69
N LEU A 72 -7.15 -11.83 9.73
CA LEU A 72 -7.31 -13.11 9.07
C LEU A 72 -8.50 -13.89 9.63
N LYS A 73 -8.65 -13.93 10.96
CA LYS A 73 -9.78 -14.55 11.64
C LYS A 73 -11.11 -13.94 11.21
N HIS A 74 -11.17 -12.62 11.05
CA HIS A 74 -12.35 -11.93 10.54
C HIS A 74 -12.69 -12.36 9.11
N ILE A 75 -11.68 -12.47 8.23
CA ILE A 75 -11.86 -12.91 6.83
C ILE A 75 -12.41 -14.35 6.75
N TYR A 76 -11.89 -15.28 7.56
CA TYR A 76 -12.40 -16.66 7.56
C TYR A 76 -13.76 -16.80 8.25
N GLY A 77 -14.13 -15.85 9.12
CA GLY A 77 -15.39 -15.81 9.88
C GLY A 77 -15.49 -16.86 11.00
N THR A 78 -15.12 -18.12 10.73
CA THR A 78 -15.17 -19.22 11.69
C THR A 78 -13.85 -19.96 11.81
N PHE A 79 -13.53 -20.45 13.01
CA PHE A 79 -12.33 -21.25 13.28
C PHE A 79 -12.24 -22.54 12.46
N SER A 80 -13.38 -23.07 11.98
CA SER A 80 -13.43 -24.27 11.13
C SER A 80 -12.89 -24.03 9.72
N LYS A 81 -13.03 -22.81 9.20
CA LYS A 81 -12.54 -22.42 7.87
C LYS A 81 -11.06 -22.02 7.90
N MET A 82 -10.55 -21.71 9.08
CA MET A 82 -9.18 -21.23 9.26
C MET A 82 -8.15 -22.35 9.04
N PRO A 83 -7.10 -22.12 8.24
CA PRO A 83 -6.02 -23.09 8.04
C PRO A 83 -5.34 -23.48 9.35
N LYS A 84 -4.92 -24.76 9.47
CA LYS A 84 -4.23 -25.27 10.67
C LYS A 84 -2.96 -24.49 11.00
N THR A 85 -2.27 -24.01 9.98
CA THR A 85 -1.04 -23.19 10.02
C THR A 85 -1.22 -21.84 10.70
N ILE A 86 -2.43 -21.28 10.71
CA ILE A 86 -2.70 -19.95 11.29
C ILE A 86 -3.79 -19.99 12.36
N LYS A 87 -4.18 -21.19 12.83
CA LYS A 87 -5.29 -21.38 13.78
C LYS A 87 -5.07 -20.73 15.14
N LYS A 88 -3.83 -20.41 15.47
CA LYS A 88 -3.45 -19.64 16.66
C LYS A 88 -2.59 -18.45 16.24
N PRO A 89 -2.67 -17.33 16.98
CA PRO A 89 -1.91 -16.14 16.63
C PRO A 89 -0.39 -16.36 16.73
N GLU A 90 0.06 -17.21 17.68
CA GLU A 90 1.47 -17.59 17.82
C GLU A 90 2.04 -18.34 16.60
N TYR A 91 1.20 -19.04 15.82
CA TYR A 91 1.67 -19.86 14.72
C TYR A 91 2.15 -19.04 13.53
N ILE A 92 1.51 -17.90 13.25
CA ILE A 92 1.92 -17.01 12.16
C ILE A 92 3.34 -16.49 12.44
N LYS A 93 3.56 -15.90 13.62
CA LYS A 93 4.89 -15.35 13.99
C LYS A 93 5.96 -16.44 14.00
N LYS A 94 5.65 -17.60 14.57
CA LYS A 94 6.58 -18.75 14.61
C LYS A 94 6.94 -19.25 13.20
N ALA A 95 5.96 -19.36 12.31
CA ALA A 95 6.20 -19.79 10.92
C ALA A 95 7.03 -18.76 10.14
N LEU A 96 6.91 -17.47 10.46
CA LEU A 96 7.71 -16.40 9.89
C LEU A 96 9.10 -16.24 10.54
N GLY A 97 9.40 -16.98 11.61
CA GLY A 97 10.64 -16.82 12.38
C GLY A 97 10.73 -15.49 13.13
N LEU A 98 9.59 -14.89 13.48
CA LEU A 98 9.49 -13.61 14.17
C LEU A 98 9.17 -13.79 15.66
N ASN A 99 9.62 -12.83 16.47
CA ASN A 99 9.19 -12.72 17.86
C ASN A 99 7.69 -12.38 17.94
N ARG A 100 7.06 -12.81 19.02
CA ARG A 100 5.60 -12.80 19.16
C ARG A 100 4.99 -11.40 19.05
N ASP A 101 5.67 -10.41 19.59
CA ASP A 101 5.31 -8.99 19.74
C ASP A 101 5.80 -8.08 18.60
N THR A 102 6.68 -8.59 17.74
CA THR A 102 7.27 -7.78 16.67
C THR A 102 6.28 -7.51 15.53
N PRO A 103 6.29 -6.32 14.90
CA PRO A 103 5.55 -6.05 13.67
C PRO A 103 5.92 -7.03 12.54
N VAL A 104 5.00 -7.26 11.59
CA VAL A 104 5.25 -8.14 10.43
C VAL A 104 5.80 -7.31 9.27
N PRO A 105 6.98 -7.63 8.72
CA PRO A 105 7.50 -6.97 7.52
C PRO A 105 6.56 -7.14 6.32
N VAL A 106 6.39 -6.07 5.54
CA VAL A 106 5.60 -6.10 4.29
C VAL A 106 6.16 -7.12 3.30
N SER A 107 7.49 -7.27 3.24
CA SER A 107 8.18 -8.27 2.43
C SER A 107 7.85 -9.73 2.79
N TYR A 108 7.16 -9.98 3.91
CA TYR A 108 6.76 -11.33 4.32
C TYR A 108 5.34 -11.67 3.87
N MET A 109 4.64 -10.79 3.15
CA MET A 109 3.25 -11.05 2.77
C MET A 109 3.10 -12.29 1.91
N ASP A 110 3.97 -12.54 0.93
CA ASP A 110 3.93 -13.79 0.13
C ASP A 110 3.93 -15.05 1.02
N LYS A 111 4.70 -15.02 2.11
CA LYS A 111 4.74 -16.13 3.10
C LYS A 111 3.44 -16.20 3.90
N VAL A 112 2.88 -15.06 4.29
CA VAL A 112 1.59 -14.98 4.99
C VAL A 112 0.47 -15.52 4.11
N GLU A 113 0.43 -15.14 2.84
CA GLU A 113 -0.53 -15.63 1.85
C GLU A 113 -0.42 -17.15 1.69
N GLN A 114 0.80 -17.69 1.57
CA GLN A 114 1.04 -19.13 1.53
C GLN A 114 0.51 -19.83 2.80
N LEU A 115 0.76 -19.28 3.99
CA LEU A 115 0.23 -19.82 5.25
C LEU A 115 -1.30 -19.77 5.31
N ALA A 116 -1.91 -18.75 4.71
CA ALA A 116 -3.34 -18.53 4.60
C ALA A 116 -3.99 -19.31 3.42
N LYS A 117 -3.31 -20.32 2.86
CA LYS A 117 -3.80 -21.09 1.70
C LYS A 117 -4.13 -20.20 0.48
N SER A 118 -3.20 -19.30 0.16
CA SER A 118 -3.25 -18.46 -1.04
C SER A 118 -4.39 -17.43 -1.05
N LEU A 119 -4.68 -16.83 0.12
CA LEU A 119 -5.46 -15.59 0.16
C LEU A 119 -4.61 -14.47 -0.46
N ALA A 120 -5.17 -13.69 -1.39
CA ALA A 120 -4.51 -12.48 -1.88
C ALA A 120 -4.74 -11.33 -0.88
N ILE A 121 -3.66 -10.80 -0.31
CA ILE A 121 -3.65 -9.75 0.69
C ILE A 121 -3.18 -8.46 0.03
N ASN A 122 -4.09 -7.50 -0.14
CA ASN A 122 -3.71 -6.15 -0.54
C ASN A 122 -3.31 -5.33 0.69
N ILE A 123 -2.10 -4.76 0.69
CA ILE A 123 -1.62 -3.90 1.76
C ILE A 123 -1.89 -2.45 1.38
N VAL A 124 -2.69 -1.77 2.21
CA VAL A 124 -2.94 -0.34 2.08
C VAL A 124 -2.40 0.35 3.32
N GLY A 125 -1.46 1.28 3.12
CA GLY A 125 -0.96 2.12 4.20
C GLY A 125 -1.87 3.33 4.41
N ASN A 126 -2.51 3.45 5.57
CA ASN A 126 -3.12 4.71 5.98
C ASN A 126 -1.99 5.73 6.24
N SER A 127 -2.00 6.82 5.48
CA SER A 127 -1.31 8.06 5.86
C SER A 127 -2.15 8.74 6.92
N THR A 128 -1.76 8.65 8.20
CA THR A 128 -2.17 9.64 9.20
C THR A 128 -1.37 10.91 9.03
#